data_AF-A0A3R5UC58-F1
#
_entry.id   AF-A0A3R5UC58-F1
#
_cell.length_a   1.000
_cell.length_b   1.000
_cell.length_c   1.000
_cell.angle_alpha   90.00
_cell.angle_beta   90.00
_cell.angle_gamma   90.00
#
_symmetry.space_group_name_H-M   'P 1'
#
loop_
_entity.id
_entity.type
_entity.pdbx_description
1 polymer ?
#
loop_
_entity_poly.entity_id
_entity_poly.type
_entity_poly.pdbx_seq_one_letter_code
_entity_poly.pdbx_strand_id
1 'polypeptide(L)'
;MDVYDVILAIKNHPDLQVRQKLCIGAVTVCIDPMHSFISHRMPFPVLLNQCAQGWVNSILFTSSTSINNSALDDLQKLIRSVNSDVSFFLADKGEITRSMDIDAVLSETAFMEKSKVRARHLLYPGW
;
A
#
# COMPACT_ATOMS: atom_id res chain seq x y z
N MET A 1 11.64 -2.09 -9.09
CA MET A 1 10.79 -0.95 -9.49
C MET A 1 10.02 -0.55 -8.25
N ASP A 2 10.16 0.70 -7.84
CA ASP A 2 9.53 1.24 -6.64
C ASP A 2 8.11 1.76 -6.98
N VAL A 3 7.24 1.86 -5.99
CA VAL A 3 5.91 2.47 -6.12
C VAL A 3 6.04 3.90 -6.66
N TYR A 4 7.08 4.61 -6.25
CA TYR A 4 7.44 5.93 -6.74
C TYR A 4 7.58 5.97 -8.28
N ASP A 5 8.32 5.02 -8.86
CA ASP A 5 8.61 4.98 -10.30
C ASP A 5 7.32 4.83 -11.12
N VAL A 6 6.41 3.97 -10.65
CA VAL A 6 5.13 3.72 -11.31
C VAL A 6 4.25 4.96 -11.28
N ILE A 7 4.15 5.62 -10.11
CA ILE A 7 3.33 6.82 -9.95
C ILE A 7 3.90 7.97 -10.79
N LEU A 8 5.23 8.10 -10.85
CA LEU A 8 5.90 9.08 -11.70
C LEU A 8 5.65 8.83 -13.19
N ALA A 9 5.69 7.56 -13.62
CA ALA A 9 5.39 7.19 -15.00
C ALA A 9 3.95 7.54 -15.41
N ILE A 10 2.97 7.33 -14.51
CA ILE A 10 1.57 7.72 -14.75
C ILE A 10 1.45 9.24 -14.82
N LYS A 11 2.00 9.97 -13.84
CA LYS A 11 1.95 11.44 -13.80
C LYS A 11 2.63 12.09 -15.02
N ASN A 12 3.75 11.54 -15.46
CA ASN A 12 4.57 12.10 -16.54
C ASN A 12 4.36 11.38 -17.87
N HIS A 13 3.18 10.80 -18.09
CA HIS A 13 2.86 10.14 -19.35
C HIS A 13 3.12 11.08 -20.54
N PRO A 14 3.82 10.62 -21.60
CA PRO A 14 4.26 11.49 -22.70
C PRO A 14 3.09 12.05 -23.53
N ASP A 15 2.01 11.28 -23.66
CA ASP A 15 0.76 11.74 -24.28
C ASP A 15 -0.07 12.58 -23.29
N LEU A 16 -0.29 13.84 -23.62
CA LEU A 16 -1.07 14.79 -22.84
C LEU A 16 -2.54 14.37 -22.68
N GLN A 17 -3.16 13.77 -23.70
CA GLN A 17 -4.56 13.34 -23.62
C GLN A 17 -4.75 12.20 -22.62
N VAL A 18 -3.79 11.29 -22.58
CA VAL A 18 -3.76 10.18 -21.62
C VAL A 18 -3.50 10.72 -20.21
N ARG A 19 -2.52 11.62 -20.06
CA ARG A 19 -2.19 12.25 -18.77
C ARG A 19 -3.37 13.02 -18.14
N GLN A 20 -4.18 13.70 -18.95
CA GLN A 20 -5.34 14.44 -18.47
C GLN A 20 -6.52 13.56 -18.05
N LYS A 21 -6.55 12.30 -18.51
CA LYS A 21 -7.65 11.36 -18.26
C LYS A 21 -7.30 10.30 -17.21
N LEU A 22 -6.03 10.17 -16.84
CA LEU A 22 -5.57 9.25 -15.81
C LEU A 22 -5.41 9.96 -14.47
N CYS A 23 -5.98 9.36 -13.44
CA CYS A 23 -5.74 9.72 -12.06
C CYS A 23 -5.42 8.45 -11.26
N ILE A 24 -4.69 8.64 -10.16
CA ILE A 24 -4.42 7.57 -9.21
C ILE A 24 -5.39 7.77 -8.07
N GLY A 25 -6.36 6.85 -7.99
CA GLY A 25 -7.40 6.92 -6.97
C GLY A 25 -6.91 6.42 -5.61
N ALA A 26 -6.34 5.21 -5.59
CA ALA A 26 -5.81 4.58 -4.40
C ALA A 26 -4.63 3.67 -4.78
N VAL A 27 -3.75 3.42 -3.80
CA VAL A 27 -2.65 2.46 -3.92
C VAL A 27 -2.80 1.40 -2.83
N THR A 28 -2.92 0.14 -3.24
CA THR A 28 -3.02 -1.01 -2.35
C THR A 28 -1.84 -1.94 -2.56
N VAL A 29 -1.20 -2.37 -1.48
CA VAL A 29 -0.13 -3.39 -1.53
C VAL A 29 -0.71 -4.72 -1.08
N CYS A 30 -0.49 -5.76 -1.88
CA CYS A 30 -0.86 -7.11 -1.52
C CYS A 30 0.35 -7.80 -0.87
N ILE A 31 0.16 -8.37 0.31
CA ILE A 31 1.22 -9.04 1.06
C ILE A 31 0.74 -10.42 1.48
N ASP A 32 1.58 -11.42 1.22
CA ASP A 32 1.42 -12.75 1.81
C ASP A 32 2.26 -12.81 3.10
N PRO A 33 1.63 -12.86 4.30
CA PRO A 33 2.36 -12.91 5.56
C PRO A 33 3.35 -14.07 5.67
N MET A 34 3.07 -15.22 5.03
CA MET A 34 3.93 -16.40 5.09
C MET A 34 5.24 -16.23 4.32
N HIS A 35 5.23 -15.37 3.30
CA HIS A 35 6.37 -15.11 2.44
C HIS A 35 6.97 -13.71 2.65
N SER A 36 6.60 -13.03 3.74
CA SER A 36 7.07 -11.68 4.05
C SER A 36 8.43 -11.64 4.74
N PHE A 37 8.90 -12.78 5.26
CA PHE A 37 10.15 -12.90 6.00
C PHE A 37 11.11 -13.86 5.31
N ILE A 38 12.41 -13.51 5.28
CA ILE A 38 13.46 -14.36 4.71
C ILE A 38 13.89 -15.43 5.72
N SER A 39 14.40 -14.98 6.87
CA SER A 39 14.85 -15.82 7.98
C SER A 39 14.86 -15.00 9.27
N HIS A 40 14.69 -15.65 10.43
CA HIS A 40 14.76 -15.00 11.76
C HIS A 40 13.91 -13.72 11.90
N ARG A 41 12.73 -13.66 11.26
CA ARG A 41 11.84 -12.48 11.24
C ARG A 41 12.44 -11.23 10.59
N MET A 42 13.45 -11.39 9.74
CA MET A 42 13.93 -10.31 8.88
C MET A 42 12.96 -10.13 7.69
N PRO A 43 12.33 -8.95 7.52
CA PRO A 43 11.43 -8.72 6.40
C PRO A 43 12.22 -8.75 5.09
N PHE A 44 11.57 -9.12 3.98
CA PHE A 44 12.18 -8.99 2.67
C PHE A 44 12.64 -7.55 2.41
N PRO A 45 13.82 -7.34 1.80
CA PRO A 45 14.26 -6.04 1.33
C PRO A 45 13.15 -5.40 0.50
N VAL A 46 12.94 -4.09 0.69
CA VAL A 46 11.93 -3.27 -0.01
C VAL A 46 10.49 -3.40 0.52
N LEU A 47 10.14 -4.42 1.31
CA LEU A 47 8.77 -4.60 1.84
C LEU A 47 8.25 -3.34 2.55
N LEU A 48 9.04 -2.78 3.46
CA LEU A 48 8.63 -1.59 4.23
C LEU A 48 8.62 -0.32 3.39
N ASN A 49 9.53 -0.20 2.42
CA ASN A 49 9.53 0.93 1.48
C ASN A 49 8.26 0.92 0.63
N GLN A 50 7.85 -0.27 0.17
CA GLN A 50 6.58 -0.42 -0.55
C GLN A 50 5.37 -0.15 0.32
N CYS A 51 5.47 -0.16 1.64
CA CYS A 51 4.36 0.15 2.55
C CYS A 51 4.36 1.60 3.03
N ALA A 52 5.32 2.44 2.61
CA ALA A 52 5.60 3.74 3.22
C ALA A 52 4.40 4.71 3.18
N GLN A 53 4.30 5.53 4.24
CA GLN A 53 3.24 6.51 4.39
C GLN A 53 3.21 7.50 3.21
N GLY A 54 1.99 7.86 2.80
CA GLY A 54 1.78 8.77 1.69
C GLY A 54 1.81 8.08 0.34
N TRP A 55 2.49 6.95 0.16
CA TRP A 55 2.45 6.21 -1.10
C TRP A 55 1.34 5.18 -1.14
N VAL A 56 1.03 4.59 0.01
CA VAL A 56 0.06 3.50 0.14
C VAL A 56 -1.11 3.87 1.03
N ASN A 57 -2.30 3.56 0.55
CA ASN A 57 -3.57 3.76 1.24
C ASN A 57 -3.93 2.53 2.08
N SER A 58 -3.68 1.34 1.55
CA SER A 58 -4.13 0.08 2.14
C SER A 58 -3.17 -1.07 1.90
N ILE A 59 -3.14 -2.01 2.85
CA ILE A 59 -2.48 -3.31 2.70
C ILE A 59 -3.53 -4.40 2.70
N LEU A 60 -3.44 -5.30 1.73
CA LEU A 60 -4.26 -6.48 1.61
C LEU A 60 -3.43 -7.73 1.96
N PHE A 61 -3.82 -8.43 3.03
CA PHE A 61 -3.19 -9.69 3.41
C PHE A 61 -3.90 -10.87 2.72
N THR A 62 -3.18 -11.60 1.87
CA THR A 62 -3.77 -12.60 0.94
C THR A 62 -3.80 -14.03 1.48
N SER A 63 -3.07 -14.29 2.56
CA SER A 63 -3.00 -15.59 3.21
C SER A 63 -3.02 -15.41 4.73
N SER A 64 -3.12 -16.52 5.46
CA SER A 64 -2.85 -16.52 6.90
C SER A 64 -3.76 -15.56 7.70
N THR A 65 -5.00 -15.42 7.22
CA THR A 65 -6.04 -14.56 7.79
C THR A 65 -6.77 -15.22 8.98
N SER A 66 -6.32 -16.41 9.40
CA SER A 66 -6.87 -17.11 10.56
C SER A 66 -6.61 -16.36 11.86
N ILE A 67 -7.55 -16.50 12.80
CA ILE A 67 -7.44 -15.91 14.13
C ILE A 67 -6.22 -16.53 14.84
N ASN A 68 -5.29 -15.70 15.30
CA ASN A 68 -4.03 -16.03 16.00
C ASN A 68 -2.80 -16.35 15.13
N ASN A 69 -2.53 -15.55 14.09
CA ASN A 69 -1.23 -15.60 13.40
C ASN A 69 -0.25 -14.54 13.93
N SER A 70 0.68 -14.96 14.80
CA SER A 70 1.71 -14.06 15.35
C SER A 70 2.59 -13.37 14.30
N ALA A 71 2.81 -13.99 13.13
CA ALA A 71 3.59 -13.37 12.05
C ALA A 71 2.82 -12.24 11.38
N LEU A 72 1.49 -12.36 11.25
CA LEU A 72 0.62 -11.29 10.77
C LEU A 72 0.63 -10.11 11.74
N ASP A 73 0.53 -10.36 13.05
CA ASP A 73 0.57 -9.32 14.07
C ASP A 73 1.89 -8.54 14.06
N ASP A 74 3.01 -9.26 13.98
CA ASP A 74 4.34 -8.65 13.90
C ASP A 74 4.52 -7.83 12.62
N LEU A 75 4.01 -8.34 11.50
CA LEU A 75 4.04 -7.64 10.22
C LEU A 75 3.18 -6.38 10.24
N GLN A 76 1.97 -6.43 10.81
CA GLN A 76 1.11 -5.26 10.99
C GLN A 76 1.78 -4.17 11.84
N LYS A 77 2.41 -4.56 12.95
CA LYS A 77 3.17 -3.62 13.80
C LYS A 77 4.34 -3.00 13.04
N LEU A 78 5.08 -3.81 12.29
CA LEU A 78 6.21 -3.34 11.51
C LEU A 78 5.77 -2.37 10.41
N ILE A 79 4.70 -2.67 9.68
CA ILE A 79 4.14 -1.76 8.66
C ILE A 79 3.65 -0.46 9.30
N ARG A 80 3.00 -0.52 10.47
CA ARG A 80 2.57 0.69 11.19
C ARG A 80 3.72 1.61 11.58
N SER A 81 4.94 1.09 11.73
CA SER A 81 6.12 1.93 12.01
C SER A 81 6.51 2.84 10.84
N VAL A 82 6.17 2.47 9.60
CA VAL A 82 6.47 3.26 8.38
C VAL A 82 5.22 3.90 7.76
N ASN A 83 4.02 3.47 8.17
CA ASN A 83 2.74 3.98 7.71
C ASN A 83 1.69 3.88 8.81
N SER A 84 1.66 4.89 9.67
CA SER A 84 0.88 4.88 10.90
C SER A 84 -0.64 4.87 10.69
N ASP A 85 -1.12 5.32 9.53
CA ASP A 85 -2.54 5.50 9.20
C ASP A 85 -3.01 4.59 8.06
N VAL A 86 -2.28 3.51 7.76
CA VAL A 86 -2.66 2.56 6.71
C VAL A 86 -3.89 1.73 7.11
N SER A 87 -4.74 1.40 6.14
CA SER A 87 -5.83 0.43 6.34
C SER A 87 -5.34 -1.00 6.09
N PHE A 88 -5.76 -1.94 6.93
CA PHE A 88 -5.44 -3.36 6.78
C PHE A 88 -6.69 -4.14 6.41
N PHE A 89 -6.60 -4.91 5.32
CA PHE A 89 -7.66 -5.76 4.80
C PHE A 89 -7.20 -7.22 4.81
N LEU A 90 -8.12 -8.11 5.11
CA LEU A 90 -7.89 -9.56 5.05
C LEU A 90 -8.65 -10.09 3.84
N ALA A 91 -7.94 -10.72 2.92
CA ALA A 91 -8.51 -11.38 1.76
C ALA A 91 -7.99 -12.81 1.72
N ASP A 92 -8.69 -13.72 2.38
CA ASP A 92 -8.34 -15.13 2.30
C ASP A 92 -8.39 -15.58 0.83
N LYS A 93 -7.32 -16.22 0.37
CA LYS A 93 -7.13 -16.64 -1.04
C LYS A 93 -7.23 -15.49 -2.05
N GLY A 94 -7.03 -14.25 -1.61
CA GLY A 94 -7.08 -13.06 -2.45
C GLY A 94 -8.50 -12.54 -2.74
N GLU A 95 -9.53 -13.02 -2.03
CA GLU A 95 -10.91 -12.55 -2.20
C GLU A 95 -11.28 -11.47 -1.17
N ILE A 96 -11.68 -10.28 -1.65
CA ILE A 96 -12.23 -9.21 -0.82
C ILE A 96 -13.75 -9.33 -0.80
N THR A 97 -14.32 -9.67 0.35
CA THR A 97 -15.77 -9.89 0.49
C THR A 97 -16.50 -8.75 1.19
N ARG A 98 -15.78 -7.90 1.94
CA ARG A 98 -16.37 -6.77 2.67
C ARG A 98 -16.48 -5.55 1.77
N SER A 99 -17.69 -5.03 1.60
CA SER A 99 -17.94 -3.84 0.76
C SER A 99 -17.09 -2.64 1.13
N MET A 100 -16.89 -2.38 2.42
CA MET A 100 -16.03 -1.28 2.89
C MET A 100 -14.56 -1.41 2.43
N ASP A 101 -14.05 -2.63 2.37
CA ASP A 101 -12.66 -2.88 1.94
C ASP A 101 -12.56 -2.73 0.41
N ILE A 102 -13.60 -3.13 -0.33
CA ILE A 102 -13.73 -2.90 -1.78
C ILE A 102 -13.74 -1.40 -2.08
N ASP A 103 -14.59 -0.64 -1.39
CA ASP A 103 -14.73 0.81 -1.59
C ASP A 103 -13.40 1.55 -1.32
N ALA A 104 -12.64 1.09 -0.32
CA ALA A 104 -11.34 1.66 -0.02
C ALA A 104 -10.29 1.37 -1.10
N VAL A 105 -10.26 0.15 -1.65
CA VAL A 105 -9.35 -0.22 -2.75
C VAL A 105 -9.72 0.50 -4.05
N LEU A 106 -11.01 0.70 -4.29
CA LEU A 106 -11.54 1.37 -5.50
C LEU A 106 -11.70 2.89 -5.33
N SER A 107 -11.24 3.46 -4.21
CA SER A 107 -11.37 4.90 -3.97
C SER A 107 -10.71 5.70 -5.08
N GLU A 108 -11.43 6.71 -5.60
CA GLU A 108 -10.92 7.61 -6.64
C GLU A 108 -10.09 8.77 -6.07
N THR A 109 -10.03 8.93 -4.75
CA THR A 109 -9.47 10.13 -4.11
C THR A 109 -8.51 9.85 -2.95
N ALA A 110 -8.49 8.63 -2.41
CA ALA A 110 -7.69 8.27 -1.23
C ALA A 110 -6.20 8.63 -1.38
N PHE A 111 -5.62 8.43 -2.57
CA PHE A 111 -4.23 8.75 -2.86
C PHE A 111 -3.95 10.26 -2.77
N MET A 112 -4.94 11.11 -3.01
CA MET A 112 -4.82 12.57 -3.01
C MET A 112 -5.28 13.21 -1.69
N GLU A 113 -5.60 12.41 -0.67
CA GLU A 113 -5.91 12.93 0.66
C GLU A 113 -4.79 13.80 1.22
N LYS A 114 -5.16 14.87 1.93
CA LYS A 114 -4.21 15.88 2.46
C LYS A 114 -3.14 15.26 3.37
N SER A 115 -3.51 14.26 4.17
CA SER A 115 -2.59 13.52 5.03
C SER A 115 -1.50 12.80 4.21
N LYS A 116 -1.90 12.11 3.14
CA LYS A 116 -1.02 11.35 2.25
C LYS A 116 -0.14 12.26 1.42
N VAL A 117 -0.71 13.34 0.87
CA VAL A 117 0.04 14.40 0.16
C VAL A 117 1.12 14.98 1.08
N ARG A 118 0.77 15.35 2.32
CA ARG A 118 1.71 15.89 3.30
C ARG A 118 2.83 14.91 3.60
N ALA A 119 2.51 13.64 3.85
CA ALA A 119 3.51 12.60 4.12
C ALA A 119 4.52 12.43 2.97
N ARG A 120 4.04 12.44 1.71
CA ARG A 120 4.93 12.36 0.53
C ARG A 120 5.90 13.54 0.44
N HIS A 121 5.44 14.76 0.68
CA HIS A 121 6.31 15.95 0.65
C HIS A 121 7.41 15.89 1.74
N LEU A 122 7.10 15.33 2.90
CA LEU A 122 8.06 15.19 4.00
C LEU A 122 9.10 14.10 3.74
N LEU A 123 8.70 12.99 3.12
CA LEU A 123 9.59 11.88 2.80
C LEU A 123 10.40 12.11 1.52
N TYR A 124 9.82 12.80 0.54
CA TYR A 124 10.39 13.07 -0.79
C TYR A 124 10.15 14.54 -1.17
N PRO A 125 11.05 15.46 -0.79
CA PRO A 125 10.95 16.86 -1.17
C PRO A 125 10.94 17.02 -2.70
N GLY A 126 9.96 17.73 -3.25
CA GLY A 126 9.84 17.99 -4.69
C GLY A 126 8.98 17.01 -5.50
N TRP A 127 8.21 16.15 -4.82
CA TRP A 127 7.17 15.31 -5.42
C TRP A 127 6.03 16.07 -6.12
#